data_AF-A0A819DXK3-F1
#
_entry.id   AF-A0A819DXK3-F1
#
_cell.length_a   1.000
_cell.length_b   1.000
_cell.length_c   1.000
_cell.angle_alpha   90.00
_cell.angle_beta   90.00
_cell.angle_gamma   90.00
#
_symmetry.space_group_name_H-M   'P 1'
#
loop_
_entity.id
_entity.type
_entity.pdbx_description
1 polymer ?
#
loop_
_entity_poly.entity_id
_entity_poly.type
_entity_poly.pdbx_seq_one_letter_code
_entity_poly.pdbx_strand_id
1 'polypeptide(L)'
;MTVEEILKWQQSYKVYADKDIKGMDKEFLQRALQGQSKYGEEAFRMKFVVRISTCPILMEFDARIISRVTQEKWPHRIKLVSVTGIDFAGRIHDVDDICTYVTNWKDVYEIDLNLDLPRVYGKRDFRRKANAPQGKLDKDRLLTDLIRMARLRLRACEYERVQVVVETGIGLGVFAGTTIGIDETVRSLSASAIRQVLEEDGPTHRLTVAIARKGFQCFRVESS
;
A
#
# COMPACT_ATOMS: atom_id res chain seq x y z
N MET A 1 -15.06 14.12 -18.62
CA MET A 1 -15.19 12.65 -18.50
C MET A 1 -16.68 12.32 -18.49
N THR A 2 -17.15 11.45 -19.38
CA THR A 2 -18.57 11.10 -19.52
C THR A 2 -19.00 10.01 -18.54
N VAL A 3 -20.32 9.77 -18.40
CA VAL A 3 -20.86 8.64 -17.63
C VAL A 3 -20.34 7.30 -18.18
N GLU A 4 -20.22 7.17 -19.50
CA GLU A 4 -19.69 5.96 -20.15
C GLU A 4 -18.20 5.75 -19.86
N GLU A 5 -17.39 6.82 -19.84
CA GLU A 5 -15.99 6.75 -19.40
C GLU A 5 -15.87 6.34 -17.92
N ILE A 6 -16.75 6.86 -17.05
CA ILE A 6 -16.79 6.48 -15.62
C ILE A 6 -17.13 4.99 -15.45
N LEU A 7 -18.14 4.49 -16.16
CA LEU A 7 -18.53 3.08 -16.12
C LEU A 7 -17.42 2.16 -16.66
N LYS A 8 -16.80 2.52 -17.80
CA LYS A 8 -15.64 1.79 -18.36
C LYS A 8 -14.44 1.81 -17.42
N TRP A 9 -14.21 2.91 -16.70
CA TRP A 9 -13.17 3.01 -15.69
C TRP A 9 -13.45 2.11 -14.48
N GLN A 10 -14.66 2.14 -13.93
CA GLN A 10 -15.10 1.27 -12.83
C GLN A 10 -14.99 -0.22 -13.20
N GLN A 11 -15.43 -0.60 -14.41
CA GLN A 11 -15.28 -1.95 -14.95
C GLN A 11 -13.82 -2.37 -15.20
N SER A 12 -12.87 -1.43 -15.22
CA SER A 12 -11.45 -1.72 -15.43
C SER A 12 -10.69 -2.10 -14.15
N TYR A 13 -11.34 -2.07 -12.97
CA TYR A 13 -10.73 -2.48 -11.71
C TYR A 13 -10.51 -3.99 -11.65
N LYS A 14 -9.25 -4.37 -11.47
CA LYS A 14 -8.77 -5.73 -11.20
C LYS A 14 -8.11 -5.78 -9.84
N VAL A 15 -8.23 -6.92 -9.16
CA VAL A 15 -7.80 -7.09 -7.78
C VAL A 15 -7.03 -8.39 -7.65
N TYR A 16 -5.86 -8.30 -7.03
CA TYR A 16 -4.93 -9.39 -6.81
C TYR A 16 -4.72 -9.50 -5.29
N ALA A 17 -5.02 -10.66 -4.72
CA ALA A 17 -4.85 -10.94 -3.31
C ALA A 17 -3.77 -11.99 -3.09
N ASP A 18 -3.06 -11.91 -1.97
CA ASP A 18 -2.12 -12.96 -1.58
C ASP A 18 -2.88 -14.25 -1.21
N LYS A 19 -2.70 -15.30 -2.01
CA LYS A 19 -3.36 -16.61 -1.87
C LYS A 19 -3.05 -17.33 -0.56
N ASP A 20 -1.95 -16.99 0.11
CA ASP A 20 -1.47 -17.65 1.32
C ASP A 20 -1.89 -16.86 2.58
N ILE A 21 -2.73 -15.83 2.45
CA ILE A 21 -3.48 -15.18 3.54
C ILE A 21 -4.88 -15.81 3.63
N LYS A 22 -5.21 -16.38 4.80
CA LYS A 22 -6.50 -17.06 5.02
C LYS A 22 -7.67 -16.06 5.01
N GLY A 23 -8.82 -16.51 4.49
CA GLY A 23 -10.04 -15.69 4.45
C GLY A 23 -10.00 -14.54 3.45
N MET A 24 -9.21 -14.68 2.38
CA MET A 24 -9.16 -13.81 1.20
C MET A 24 -10.05 -14.34 0.06
N ASP A 25 -11.25 -14.81 0.39
CA ASP A 25 -12.19 -15.31 -0.61
C ASP A 25 -12.86 -14.17 -1.41
N LYS A 26 -13.59 -14.55 -2.47
CA LYS A 26 -14.25 -13.62 -3.38
C LYS A 26 -15.31 -12.76 -2.66
N GLU A 27 -16.05 -13.30 -1.70
CA GLU A 27 -17.11 -12.57 -0.99
C GLU A 27 -16.51 -11.51 -0.07
N PHE A 28 -15.51 -11.89 0.73
CA PHE A 28 -14.72 -10.97 1.54
C PHE A 28 -14.15 -9.83 0.70
N LEU A 29 -13.47 -10.14 -0.41
CA LEU A 29 -12.90 -9.12 -1.30
C LEU A 29 -14.00 -8.21 -1.88
N GLN A 30 -15.14 -8.76 -2.31
CA GLN A 30 -16.26 -7.94 -2.81
C GLN A 30 -16.82 -7.00 -1.73
N ARG A 31 -17.04 -7.47 -0.48
CA ARG A 31 -17.47 -6.59 0.63
C ARG A 31 -16.44 -5.51 0.95
N ALA A 32 -15.16 -5.88 1.04
CA ALA A 32 -14.09 -4.94 1.38
C ALA A 32 -13.92 -3.84 0.32
N LEU A 33 -14.02 -4.19 -0.97
CA LEU A 33 -13.97 -3.23 -2.08
C LEU A 33 -15.18 -2.29 -2.14
N GLN A 34 -16.33 -2.69 -1.58
CA GLN A 34 -17.50 -1.84 -1.37
C GLN A 34 -17.39 -0.92 -0.13
N GLY A 35 -16.25 -0.92 0.58
CA GLY A 35 -16.05 -0.18 1.82
C GLY A 35 -16.75 -0.79 3.04
N GLN A 36 -17.18 -2.05 2.95
CA GLN A 36 -17.88 -2.78 4.03
C GLN A 36 -16.94 -3.68 4.85
N SER A 37 -15.62 -3.54 4.69
CA SER A 37 -14.64 -4.18 5.56
C SER A 37 -14.70 -3.60 6.96
N LYS A 38 -14.74 -4.47 7.97
CA LYS A 38 -14.55 -4.08 9.37
C LYS A 38 -13.11 -3.61 9.62
N TYR A 39 -12.92 -2.91 10.72
CA TYR A 39 -11.60 -2.66 11.31
C TYR A 39 -11.01 -3.95 11.91
N GLY A 40 -9.74 -3.91 12.31
CA GLY A 40 -9.01 -5.10 12.73
C GLY A 40 -8.76 -6.05 11.56
N GLU A 41 -8.99 -7.35 11.75
CA GLU A 41 -8.49 -8.40 10.84
C GLU A 41 -8.94 -8.22 9.38
N GLU A 42 -10.18 -7.77 9.13
CA GLU A 42 -10.65 -7.50 7.76
C GLU A 42 -9.85 -6.36 7.09
N ALA A 43 -9.46 -5.32 7.83
CA ALA A 43 -8.60 -4.24 7.34
C ALA A 43 -7.13 -4.68 7.20
N PHE A 44 -6.65 -5.56 8.09
CA PHE A 44 -5.30 -6.12 8.03
C PHE A 44 -5.10 -7.06 6.84
N ARG A 45 -6.07 -7.95 6.53
CA ARG A 45 -6.01 -8.80 5.34
C ARG A 45 -5.90 -7.97 4.05
N MET A 46 -6.60 -6.84 3.97
CA MET A 46 -6.54 -5.92 2.83
C MET A 46 -5.15 -5.31 2.57
N LYS A 47 -4.21 -5.38 3.52
CA LYS A 47 -2.81 -4.96 3.32
C LYS A 47 -2.09 -5.81 2.26
N PHE A 48 -2.49 -7.07 2.12
CA PHE A 48 -1.96 -8.03 1.15
C PHE A 48 -2.82 -8.09 -0.14
N VAL A 49 -3.41 -6.94 -0.52
CA VAL A 49 -4.26 -6.79 -1.72
C VAL A 49 -3.76 -5.64 -2.59
N VAL A 50 -3.61 -5.91 -3.88
CA VAL A 50 -3.21 -4.96 -4.92
C VAL A 50 -4.39 -4.71 -5.84
N ARG A 51 -4.74 -3.43 -6.04
CA ARG A 51 -5.84 -2.98 -6.88
C ARG A 51 -5.27 -2.24 -8.08
N ILE A 52 -5.57 -2.70 -9.29
CA ILE A 52 -5.12 -2.09 -10.53
C ILE A 52 -6.34 -1.64 -11.33
N SER A 53 -6.40 -0.37 -11.71
CA SER A 53 -7.39 0.13 -12.68
C SER A 53 -6.70 0.84 -13.83
N THR A 54 -7.42 1.04 -14.94
CA THR A 54 -6.94 1.92 -16.00
C THR A 54 -6.97 3.36 -15.48
N CYS A 55 -5.91 4.14 -15.68
CA CYS A 55 -5.81 5.46 -15.05
C CYS A 55 -6.82 6.44 -15.69
N PRO A 56 -7.75 7.05 -14.94
CA PRO A 56 -8.77 7.94 -15.49
C PRO A 56 -8.24 9.37 -15.75
N ILE A 57 -7.00 9.66 -15.36
CA ILE A 57 -6.45 11.01 -15.24
C ILE A 57 -6.05 11.61 -16.60
N LEU A 58 -6.22 12.94 -16.72
CA LEU A 58 -5.57 13.78 -17.73
C LEU A 58 -4.19 14.15 -17.19
N MET A 59 -3.11 13.81 -17.90
CA MET A 59 -1.77 14.10 -17.40
C MET A 59 -1.44 15.58 -17.54
N GLU A 60 -1.46 16.29 -16.41
CA GLU A 60 -0.55 17.40 -16.19
C GLU A 60 0.81 16.83 -15.76
N PHE A 61 1.77 16.84 -16.69
CA PHE A 61 3.19 16.89 -16.34
C PHE A 61 3.66 18.32 -16.55
N ASP A 62 4.49 18.84 -15.63
CA ASP A 62 5.04 20.20 -15.68
C ASP A 62 4.00 21.32 -15.90
N ALA A 63 2.82 21.17 -15.28
CA ALA A 63 1.64 22.05 -15.40
C ALA A 63 1.14 22.27 -16.86
N ARG A 64 1.51 21.39 -17.79
CA ARG A 64 0.97 21.36 -19.15
C ARG A 64 -0.10 20.29 -19.26
N ILE A 65 -1.34 20.69 -19.52
CA ILE A 65 -2.44 19.76 -19.81
C ILE A 65 -2.14 19.04 -21.13
N ILE A 66 -1.74 17.76 -21.04
CA ILE A 66 -1.64 16.89 -22.22
C ILE A 66 -3.07 16.48 -22.59
N SER A 67 -3.62 17.15 -23.61
CA SER A 67 -4.96 16.84 -24.11
C SER A 67 -5.01 15.44 -24.72
N ARG A 68 -6.09 14.69 -24.45
CA ARG A 68 -6.29 13.37 -25.04
C ARG A 68 -6.65 13.49 -26.52
N VAL A 69 -5.76 13.01 -27.40
CA VAL A 69 -6.17 12.62 -28.75
C VAL A 69 -6.89 11.27 -28.63
N THR A 70 -8.23 11.29 -28.74
CA THR A 70 -9.11 10.13 -28.47
C THR A 70 -8.90 8.93 -29.41
N GLN A 71 -8.10 9.08 -30.46
CA GLN A 71 -7.73 8.01 -31.39
C GLN A 71 -6.51 7.18 -30.93
N GLU A 72 -5.76 7.63 -29.92
CA GLU A 72 -4.54 6.96 -29.48
C GLU A 72 -4.78 5.82 -28.50
N LYS A 73 -4.00 4.73 -28.63
CA LYS A 73 -4.17 3.50 -27.83
C LYS A 73 -3.50 3.54 -26.45
N TRP A 74 -2.92 4.67 -26.02
CA TRP A 74 -2.19 4.78 -24.74
C TRP A 74 -3.04 4.86 -23.46
N PRO A 75 -4.32 5.31 -23.44
CA PRO A 75 -5.11 5.33 -22.21
C PRO A 75 -5.21 3.97 -21.53
N HIS A 76 -5.24 2.87 -22.31
CA HIS A 76 -5.25 1.51 -21.77
C HIS A 76 -3.91 1.06 -21.15
N ARG A 77 -2.80 1.73 -21.47
CA ARG A 77 -1.43 1.38 -21.03
C ARG A 77 -1.05 2.00 -19.70
N ILE A 78 -1.62 3.16 -19.35
CA ILE A 78 -1.38 3.79 -18.05
C ILE A 78 -2.33 3.17 -17.03
N LYS A 79 -1.77 2.56 -15.98
CA LYS A 79 -2.53 1.97 -14.88
C LYS A 79 -2.35 2.77 -13.59
N LEU A 80 -3.42 2.89 -12.81
CA LEU A 80 -3.35 3.27 -11.41
C LEU A 80 -3.19 1.99 -10.59
N VAL A 81 -2.04 1.85 -9.93
CA VAL A 81 -1.73 0.71 -9.04
C VAL A 81 -1.82 1.19 -7.60
N SER A 82 -2.82 0.71 -6.86
CA SER A 82 -3.02 1.01 -5.44
C SER A 82 -2.72 -0.25 -4.61
N VAL A 83 -1.74 -0.15 -3.72
CA VAL A 83 -1.46 -1.13 -2.68
C VAL A 83 -1.88 -0.54 -1.33
N THR A 84 -2.51 -1.33 -0.48
CA THR A 84 -2.88 -0.93 0.87
C THR A 84 -1.67 -1.13 1.79
N GLY A 85 -0.90 -0.07 2.05
CA GLY A 85 0.29 -0.16 2.92
C GLY A 85 -0.05 -0.38 4.40
N ILE A 86 0.87 -0.99 5.14
CA ILE A 86 0.83 -1.07 6.61
C ILE A 86 0.82 0.37 7.17
N ASP A 87 -0.15 0.68 8.04
CA ASP A 87 -0.39 2.03 8.54
C ASP A 87 -0.11 2.10 10.05
N PHE A 88 0.57 3.15 10.48
CA PHE A 88 0.88 3.40 11.90
C PHE A 88 0.22 4.70 12.41
N ALA A 89 -0.96 5.05 11.89
CA ALA A 89 -1.60 6.35 12.10
C ALA A 89 -2.45 6.44 13.38
N GLY A 90 -2.60 5.34 14.12
CA GLY A 90 -3.35 5.28 15.37
C GLY A 90 -4.87 5.23 15.19
N ARG A 91 -5.36 4.85 14.01
CA ARG A 91 -6.79 4.72 13.71
C ARG A 91 -7.26 3.30 14.03
N ILE A 92 -8.54 3.08 14.26
CA ILE A 92 -9.13 1.76 14.57
C ILE A 92 -8.83 0.69 13.50
N HIS A 93 -8.66 1.09 12.23
CA HIS A 93 -8.26 0.20 11.13
C HIS A 93 -6.78 -0.22 11.18
N ASP A 94 -5.98 0.45 12.01
CA ASP A 94 -4.54 0.24 12.21
C ASP A 94 -4.27 -0.60 13.48
N VAL A 95 -5.31 -1.04 14.21
CA VAL A 95 -5.16 -1.81 15.47
C VAL A 95 -4.28 -3.03 15.27
N ASP A 96 -4.55 -3.83 14.24
CA ASP A 96 -3.76 -5.04 13.98
C ASP A 96 -2.40 -4.75 13.34
N ASP A 97 -2.22 -3.62 12.62
CA ASP A 97 -0.88 -3.18 12.20
C ASP A 97 0.00 -2.89 13.44
N ILE A 98 -0.56 -2.17 14.43
CA ILE A 98 0.12 -1.91 15.71
C ILE A 98 0.36 -3.20 16.50
N CYS A 99 -0.67 -4.02 16.69
CA CYS A 99 -0.56 -5.23 17.52
C CYS A 99 0.33 -6.31 16.87
N THR A 100 0.48 -6.28 15.54
CA THR A 100 1.35 -7.20 14.78
C THR A 100 2.81 -6.76 14.77
N TYR A 101 3.10 -5.49 14.49
CA TYR A 101 4.47 -5.04 14.19
C TYR A 101 5.13 -4.23 15.31
N VAL A 102 4.40 -3.72 16.31
CA VAL A 102 4.99 -2.92 17.42
C VAL A 102 5.04 -3.77 18.70
N THR A 103 6.17 -4.43 18.93
CA THR A 103 6.37 -5.42 20.02
C THR A 103 6.06 -4.91 21.43
N ASN A 104 6.19 -3.60 21.68
CA ASN A 104 5.87 -2.97 22.97
C ASN A 104 4.60 -2.09 22.92
N TRP A 105 3.65 -2.35 22.00
CA TRP A 105 2.48 -1.48 21.81
C TRP A 105 1.68 -1.24 23.09
N LYS A 106 1.62 -2.22 24.00
CA LYS A 106 0.96 -2.10 25.32
C LYS A 106 1.61 -1.06 26.23
N ASP A 107 2.91 -0.80 26.08
CA ASP A 107 3.59 0.28 26.80
C ASP A 107 3.29 1.64 26.18
N VAL A 108 3.15 1.67 24.85
CA VAL A 108 3.03 2.88 24.03
C VAL A 108 1.62 3.47 24.04
N TYR A 109 0.58 2.63 23.94
CA TYR A 109 -0.81 3.07 23.76
C TYR A 109 -1.67 2.88 25.01
N GLU A 110 -2.67 3.75 25.18
CA GLU A 110 -3.72 3.57 26.19
C GLU A 110 -4.55 2.33 25.85
N ILE A 111 -4.88 1.49 26.85
CA ILE A 111 -5.50 0.18 26.66
C ILE A 111 -6.96 0.18 27.14
N ASP A 112 -7.85 -0.50 26.41
CA ASP A 112 -9.14 -0.95 26.95
C ASP A 112 -8.94 -2.28 27.67
N LEU A 113 -9.06 -2.27 28.99
CA LEU A 113 -8.78 -3.42 29.85
C LEU A 113 -9.79 -4.58 29.66
N ASN A 114 -10.93 -4.34 29.03
CA ASN A 114 -11.94 -5.37 28.75
C ASN A 114 -11.65 -6.11 27.43
N LEU A 115 -10.92 -5.47 26.51
CA LEU A 115 -10.63 -5.98 25.17
C LEU A 115 -9.16 -6.38 24.99
N ASP A 116 -8.27 -5.97 25.91
CA ASP A 116 -6.81 -6.08 25.81
C ASP A 116 -6.27 -5.54 24.47
N LEU A 117 -6.79 -4.38 24.05
CA LEU A 117 -6.50 -3.69 22.78
C LEU A 117 -6.33 -2.17 22.98
N PRO A 118 -5.74 -1.44 22.01
CA PRO A 118 -5.65 0.02 22.06
C PRO A 118 -7.03 0.68 22.20
N ARG A 119 -7.19 1.57 23.18
CA ARG A 119 -8.46 2.23 23.51
C ARG A 119 -8.83 3.25 22.44
N VAL A 120 -9.93 2.98 21.72
CA VAL A 120 -10.42 3.85 20.65
C VAL A 120 -11.28 4.99 21.21
N TYR A 121 -10.90 6.22 20.89
CA TYR A 121 -11.68 7.43 21.16
C TYR A 121 -12.43 7.87 19.91
N GLY A 122 -13.60 8.51 20.09
CA GLY A 122 -14.41 9.04 19.00
C GLY A 122 -14.86 8.00 17.96
N LYS A 123 -14.84 6.70 18.30
CA LYS A 123 -15.03 5.55 17.40
C LYS A 123 -13.99 5.43 16.27
N ARG A 124 -12.89 6.19 16.31
CA ARG A 124 -11.96 6.33 15.18
C ARG A 124 -10.49 6.19 15.54
N ASP A 125 -9.99 6.87 16.58
CA ASP A 125 -8.55 7.04 16.80
C ASP A 125 -8.15 6.65 18.24
N PHE A 126 -7.10 5.86 18.42
CA PHE A 126 -6.54 5.46 19.71
C PHE A 126 -5.27 6.25 20.06
N ARG A 127 -4.99 6.39 21.36
CA ARG A 127 -4.03 7.39 21.88
C ARG A 127 -2.76 6.77 22.45
N ARG A 128 -1.63 7.41 22.16
CA ARG A 128 -0.35 7.17 22.83
C ARG A 128 -0.42 7.74 24.25
N LYS A 129 0.10 7.02 25.26
CA LYS A 129 0.21 7.55 26.63
C LYS A 129 1.15 8.75 26.67
N ALA A 130 0.87 9.75 27.50
CA ALA A 130 1.67 10.98 27.60
C ALA A 130 3.18 10.69 27.76
N ASN A 131 3.53 9.81 28.71
CA ASN A 131 4.91 9.42 29.02
C ASN A 131 5.28 8.03 28.47
N ALA A 132 4.70 7.63 27.34
CA ALA A 132 5.04 6.37 26.67
C ALA A 132 6.52 6.30 26.23
N PRO A 133 7.10 5.09 26.11
CA PRO A 133 8.36 4.89 25.40
C PRO A 133 8.21 5.08 23.88
N GLN A 134 9.32 5.00 23.16
CA GLN A 134 9.34 4.82 21.70
C GLN A 134 8.77 3.44 21.31
N GLY A 135 8.15 3.33 20.14
CA GLY A 135 7.72 2.05 19.57
C GLY A 135 8.90 1.18 19.15
N LYS A 136 8.85 -0.11 19.48
CA LYS A 136 9.85 -1.12 19.11
C LYS A 136 9.28 -2.02 18.02
N LEU A 137 9.73 -1.83 16.78
CA LEU A 137 9.30 -2.64 15.65
C LEU A 137 9.86 -4.07 15.70
N ASP A 138 9.02 -5.05 15.42
CA ASP A 138 9.42 -6.35 14.86
C ASP A 138 9.88 -6.10 13.42
N LYS A 139 11.17 -5.82 13.26
CA LYS A 139 11.76 -5.43 11.97
C LYS A 139 11.76 -6.57 10.96
N ASP A 140 11.98 -7.79 11.42
CA ASP A 140 12.19 -8.95 10.55
C ASP A 140 10.85 -9.43 9.98
N ARG A 141 9.79 -9.45 10.80
CA ARG A 141 8.43 -9.71 10.33
C ARG A 141 7.94 -8.59 9.41
N LEU A 142 8.11 -7.32 9.81
CA LEU A 142 7.70 -6.17 9.01
C LEU A 142 8.41 -6.17 7.63
N LEU A 143 9.71 -6.46 7.59
CA LEU A 143 10.46 -6.58 6.34
C LEU A 143 9.96 -7.75 5.49
N THR A 144 9.71 -8.92 6.09
CA THR A 144 9.18 -10.12 5.40
C THR A 144 7.83 -9.83 4.74
N ASP A 145 6.89 -9.22 5.46
CA ASP A 145 5.56 -8.91 4.93
C ASP A 145 5.61 -7.75 3.90
N LEU A 146 6.49 -6.75 4.07
CA LEU A 146 6.74 -5.71 3.05
C LEU A 146 7.32 -6.28 1.76
N ILE A 147 8.27 -7.22 1.83
CA ILE A 147 8.82 -7.93 0.67
C ILE A 147 7.72 -8.71 -0.04
N ARG A 148 6.88 -9.43 0.72
CA ARG A 148 5.74 -10.18 0.21
C ARG A 148 4.74 -9.30 -0.54
N MET A 149 4.36 -8.14 0.04
CA MET A 149 3.52 -7.13 -0.61
C MET A 149 4.16 -6.58 -1.89
N ALA A 150 5.47 -6.32 -1.88
CA ALA A 150 6.21 -5.84 -3.05
C ALA A 150 6.26 -6.88 -4.19
N ARG A 151 6.52 -8.17 -3.90
CA ARG A 151 6.46 -9.25 -4.91
C ARG A 151 5.06 -9.43 -5.49
N LEU A 152 4.01 -9.40 -4.66
CA LEU A 152 2.62 -9.49 -5.13
C LEU A 152 2.30 -8.36 -6.12
N ARG A 153 2.72 -7.13 -5.79
CA ARG A 153 2.54 -5.96 -6.66
C ARG A 153 3.31 -6.08 -7.97
N LEU A 154 4.57 -6.52 -7.95
CA LEU A 154 5.37 -6.68 -9.17
C LEU A 154 4.73 -7.68 -10.13
N ARG A 155 4.27 -8.82 -9.63
CA ARG A 155 3.55 -9.85 -10.40
C ARG A 155 2.21 -9.36 -10.93
N ALA A 156 1.47 -8.57 -10.16
CA ALA A 156 0.22 -7.95 -10.61
C ALA A 156 0.45 -6.91 -11.74
N CYS A 157 1.53 -6.12 -11.64
CA CYS A 157 1.96 -5.20 -12.70
C CYS A 157 2.35 -5.96 -13.98
N GLU A 158 3.14 -7.03 -13.88
CA GLU A 158 3.51 -7.87 -15.04
C GLU A 158 2.27 -8.49 -15.70
N TYR A 159 1.32 -9.00 -14.93
CA TYR A 159 0.10 -9.62 -15.46
C TYR A 159 -0.75 -8.63 -16.27
N GLU A 160 -0.89 -7.36 -15.84
CA GLU A 160 -1.51 -6.28 -16.64
C GLU A 160 -0.56 -5.61 -17.63
N ARG A 161 0.63 -6.18 -17.84
CA ARG A 161 1.68 -5.73 -18.78
C ARG A 161 2.06 -4.25 -18.58
N VAL A 162 2.11 -3.81 -17.33
CA VAL A 162 2.47 -2.45 -16.94
C VAL A 162 3.96 -2.21 -17.20
N GLN A 163 4.26 -1.35 -18.17
CA GLN A 163 5.66 -1.12 -18.58
C GLN A 163 6.41 -0.10 -17.71
N VAL A 164 5.68 0.85 -17.12
CA VAL A 164 6.26 1.90 -16.25
C VAL A 164 5.38 2.08 -15.03
N VAL A 165 5.99 1.99 -13.85
CA VAL A 165 5.36 2.24 -12.55
C VAL A 165 6.03 3.47 -11.95
N VAL A 166 5.32 4.61 -11.96
CA VAL A 166 5.79 5.85 -11.32
C VAL A 166 5.26 5.90 -9.89
N GLU A 167 6.14 5.90 -8.91
CA GLU A 167 5.77 6.11 -7.50
C GLU A 167 5.77 7.59 -7.19
N THR A 168 4.62 8.24 -7.39
CA THR A 168 4.42 9.65 -7.02
C THR A 168 4.49 9.90 -5.51
N GLY A 169 4.38 8.85 -4.70
CA GLY A 169 4.80 8.83 -3.31
C GLY A 169 4.78 7.42 -2.72
N ILE A 170 5.82 7.06 -1.96
CA ILE A 170 5.82 5.84 -1.12
C ILE A 170 4.90 6.12 0.08
N GLY A 171 3.60 5.92 -0.13
CA GLY A 171 2.48 5.90 0.82
C GLY A 171 2.48 6.93 1.96
N LEU A 172 1.48 7.83 1.99
CA LEU A 172 1.24 8.71 3.15
C LEU A 172 1.07 7.94 4.48
N GLY A 173 0.67 6.67 4.43
CA GLY A 173 0.65 5.74 5.58
C GLY A 173 2.03 5.31 6.10
N VAL A 174 3.05 5.29 5.24
CA VAL A 174 4.47 4.99 5.59
C VAL A 174 5.11 6.16 6.34
N PHE A 175 4.51 7.36 6.25
CA PHE A 175 4.85 8.52 7.09
C PHE A 175 4.06 8.55 8.41
N ALA A 176 3.18 7.58 8.65
CA ALA A 176 2.56 7.42 9.96
C ALA A 176 3.53 6.73 10.93
N GLY A 177 3.25 6.83 12.24
CA GLY A 177 4.11 6.29 13.28
C GLY A 177 5.16 7.27 13.83
N THR A 178 5.27 8.50 13.29
CA THR A 178 6.10 9.57 13.88
C THR A 178 5.69 9.89 15.32
N THR A 179 4.40 9.80 15.63
CA THR A 179 3.87 9.95 17.00
C THR A 179 4.44 8.94 17.99
N ILE A 180 4.92 7.78 17.52
CA ILE A 180 5.58 6.75 18.33
C ILE A 180 7.08 6.55 17.97
N GLY A 181 7.62 7.41 17.09
CA GLY A 181 9.05 7.46 16.74
C GLY A 181 9.56 6.29 15.90
N ILE A 182 8.75 5.70 15.01
CA ILE A 182 9.18 4.55 14.18
C ILE A 182 9.31 4.83 12.68
N ASP A 183 8.85 5.99 12.21
CA ASP A 183 8.62 6.27 10.79
C ASP A 183 9.91 6.26 9.95
N GLU A 184 11.06 6.65 10.50
CA GLU A 184 12.35 6.49 9.80
C GLU A 184 12.70 5.02 9.55
N THR A 185 12.39 4.14 10.52
CA THR A 185 12.62 2.69 10.37
C THR A 185 11.63 2.10 9.36
N VAL A 186 10.34 2.46 9.42
CA VAL A 186 9.35 2.01 8.43
C VAL A 186 9.73 2.48 7.02
N ARG A 187 10.04 3.77 6.83
CA ARG A 187 10.49 4.35 5.57
C ARG A 187 11.83 3.78 5.07
N SER A 188 12.64 3.18 5.95
CA SER A 188 13.84 2.43 5.57
C SER A 188 13.46 1.03 5.08
N LEU A 189 12.77 0.25 5.91
CA LEU A 189 12.37 -1.14 5.60
C LEU A 189 11.49 -1.24 4.34
N SER A 190 10.54 -0.32 4.12
CA SER A 190 9.74 -0.30 2.89
C SER A 190 10.58 -0.04 1.63
N ALA A 191 11.62 0.78 1.73
CA ALA A 191 12.53 1.03 0.61
C ALA A 191 13.46 -0.17 0.37
N SER A 192 13.97 -0.81 1.43
CA SER A 192 14.75 -2.04 1.33
C SER A 192 13.94 -3.19 0.74
N ALA A 193 12.67 -3.36 1.14
CA ALA A 193 11.78 -4.38 0.60
C ALA A 193 11.53 -4.22 -0.91
N ILE A 194 11.22 -3.00 -1.36
CA ILE A 194 11.03 -2.70 -2.78
C ILE A 194 12.34 -2.94 -3.55
N ARG A 195 13.47 -2.45 -3.01
CA ARG A 195 14.80 -2.63 -3.62
C ARG A 195 15.15 -4.11 -3.77
N GLN A 196 15.05 -4.89 -2.70
CA GLN A 196 15.36 -6.32 -2.70
C GLN A 196 14.54 -7.08 -3.75
N VAL A 197 13.24 -6.80 -3.84
CA VAL A 197 12.37 -7.43 -4.87
C VAL A 197 12.77 -7.03 -6.29
N LEU A 198 13.22 -5.79 -6.51
CA LEU A 198 13.71 -5.35 -7.82
C LEU A 198 15.11 -5.91 -8.16
N GLU A 199 15.94 -6.20 -7.16
CA GLU A 199 17.26 -6.84 -7.34
C GLU A 199 17.15 -8.36 -7.55
N GLU A 200 16.22 -9.04 -6.87
CA GLU A 200 15.98 -10.49 -6.96
C GLU A 200 15.08 -10.89 -8.15
N ASP A 201 13.84 -10.38 -8.19
CA ASP A 201 12.84 -10.80 -9.18
C ASP A 201 12.97 -9.98 -10.49
N GLY A 202 13.43 -8.72 -10.40
CA GLY A 202 13.49 -7.75 -11.49
C GLY A 202 14.20 -8.20 -12.78
N PRO A 203 15.35 -8.90 -12.74
CA PRO A 203 16.00 -9.44 -13.93
C PRO A 203 15.15 -10.42 -14.76
N THR A 204 14.13 -11.04 -14.14
CA THR A 204 13.16 -11.89 -14.84
C THR A 204 11.98 -11.09 -15.41
N HIS A 205 11.58 -10.02 -14.73
CA HIS A 205 10.42 -9.18 -15.03
C HIS A 205 10.72 -8.06 -16.06
N ARG A 206 11.13 -8.47 -17.27
CA ARG A 206 11.58 -7.64 -18.43
C ARG A 206 10.68 -6.46 -18.87
N LEU A 207 9.50 -6.27 -18.28
CA LEU A 207 8.56 -5.22 -18.66
C LEU A 207 8.54 -4.01 -17.73
N THR A 208 8.76 -4.17 -16.41
CA THR A 208 8.38 -3.13 -15.42
C THR A 208 9.55 -2.24 -15.01
N VAL A 209 9.60 -1.00 -15.51
CA VAL A 209 10.49 0.04 -14.96
C VAL A 209 9.81 0.70 -13.75
N ALA A 210 10.39 0.54 -12.55
CA ALA A 210 9.90 1.15 -11.31
C ALA A 210 10.66 2.45 -10.99
N ILE A 211 9.95 3.58 -10.93
CA ILE A 211 10.52 4.91 -10.63
C ILE A 211 10.09 5.33 -9.22
N ALA A 212 10.93 5.02 -8.24
CA ALA A 212 10.71 5.38 -6.83
C ALA A 212 11.33 6.76 -6.49
N ARG A 213 10.51 7.76 -6.17
CA ARG A 213 11.00 9.12 -5.86
C ARG A 213 11.28 9.33 -4.37
N LYS A 214 12.51 9.03 -3.94
CA LYS A 214 13.03 9.33 -2.59
C LYS A 214 14.20 10.30 -2.67
N GLY A 215 13.98 11.58 -2.35
CA GLY A 215 15.05 12.57 -2.12
C GLY A 215 16.10 12.79 -3.22
N PHE A 216 15.79 12.48 -4.49
CA PHE A 216 16.73 12.47 -5.64
C PHE A 216 17.84 11.40 -5.60
N GLN A 217 17.45 10.13 -5.68
CA GLN A 217 18.16 9.17 -6.56
C GLN A 217 17.13 8.33 -7.32
N CYS A 218 17.47 7.96 -8.57
CA CYS A 218 16.57 7.24 -9.48
C CYS A 218 17.21 5.90 -9.85
N PHE A 219 16.48 4.81 -9.61
CA PHE A 219 16.94 3.45 -9.94
C PHE A 219 16.37 3.03 -11.29
N ARG A 220 17.19 3.12 -12.35
CA ARG A 220 16.85 2.59 -13.66
C ARG A 220 17.48 1.20 -13.80
N VAL A 221 16.68 0.16 -13.67
CA VAL A 221 17.07 -1.20 -14.09
C VAL A 221 16.98 -1.24 -15.61
N GLU A 222 18.10 -1.08 -16.29
CA GLU A 222 18.21 -1.36 -17.72
C GLU A 222 18.46 -2.86 -17.92
N SER A 223 17.58 -3.54 -18.64
CA SER A 223 17.86 -4.88 -19.15
C SER A 223 18.79 -4.78 -20.36
N SER A 224 19.95 -5.44 -20.29
CA SER A 224 20.82 -5.70 -21.43
C SER A 224 20.31 -6.81 -22.35
#